data_AF-A0A947CQ78-F1
#
_entry.id   AF-A0A947CQ78-F1
#
_cell.length_a   1.000
_cell.length_b   1.000
_cell.length_c   1.000
_cell.angle_alpha   90.00
_cell.angle_beta   90.00
_cell.angle_gamma   90.00
#
_symmetry.space_group_name_H-M   'P 1'
#
loop_
_entity.id
_entity.type
_entity.pdbx_description
1 polymer ?
#
loop_
_entity_poly.entity_id
_entity_poly.type
_entity_poly.pdbx_seq_one_letter_code
_entity_poly.pdbx_strand_id
1 'polypeptide(L)'
;ASDITVNYALRYETDGSLGFFYRAASDTGWFEYNSDGGVIGPGRWQHVAVTHTFGTADIAVYVDGLPVGGFWSATPTEGPMTTDESLLFGGTALTPGGTTMRLVDGRLDEVRIWNVARNAKDIAASFNAVLDGDEPGLVGYWRFEEGAGGSAADTAGGYTGSLVGPTWFELDECAPPCPSDVDGSGDVGFTDLLAILSNWGPCAGCGEDLDGSGDVGFTDLLAVLSDWGGCPVATGACCLPGACEDLSADDCTARGGVYNAGESCADIGCPGDDGWIVSAPLVWSGDTCTDGFDCDLESARDSRWQITIPADGSWTFSVCGASFDTVMFLGTTPCSEDVAASDDACDIASEIQVDLTAGVYYLTLEGFSSDECGGYTLAVSQK
;
A
#
# COMPACT_ATOMS: atom_id res chain seq x y z
N ALA A 1 -21.60 5.10 28.73
CA ALA A 1 -23.01 4.64 28.76
C ALA A 1 -22.96 3.12 28.72
N SER A 2 -23.72 2.42 29.57
CA SER A 2 -23.70 0.96 29.61
C SER A 2 -24.35 0.40 28.35
N ASP A 3 -23.64 -0.46 27.61
CA ASP A 3 -24.09 -1.14 26.40
C ASP A 3 -25.16 -2.18 26.73
N ILE A 4 -26.41 -1.75 26.93
CA ILE A 4 -27.47 -2.55 27.57
C ILE A 4 -27.97 -3.78 26.77
N THR A 5 -27.44 -4.04 25.56
CA THR A 5 -27.94 -5.08 24.63
C THR A 5 -26.91 -6.09 24.14
N VAL A 6 -25.66 -6.03 24.60
CA VAL A 6 -24.60 -6.89 24.08
C VAL A 6 -24.53 -8.21 24.85
N ASN A 7 -24.43 -9.34 24.14
CA ASN A 7 -24.19 -10.64 24.74
C ASN A 7 -22.72 -10.77 25.17
N TYR A 8 -21.83 -10.71 24.18
CA TYR A 8 -20.40 -10.60 24.34
C TYR A 8 -19.86 -9.62 23.29
N ALA A 9 -18.72 -9.01 23.58
CA ALA A 9 -18.00 -8.19 22.61
C ALA A 9 -16.51 -8.19 22.91
N LEU A 10 -15.75 -7.99 21.84
CA LEU A 10 -14.33 -7.66 21.84
C LEU A 10 -14.19 -6.20 21.38
N ARG A 11 -13.45 -5.40 22.14
CA ARG A 11 -13.22 -3.98 21.84
C ARG A 11 -11.77 -3.59 22.06
N TYR A 12 -11.36 -2.49 21.44
CA TYR A 12 -10.12 -1.80 21.79
C TYR A 12 -10.41 -0.50 22.53
N GLU A 13 -9.44 -0.04 23.31
CA GLU A 13 -9.47 1.24 24.00
C GLU A 13 -8.38 2.19 23.49
N THR A 14 -8.49 3.47 23.84
CA THR A 14 -7.57 4.52 23.39
C THR A 14 -6.14 4.35 23.87
N ASP A 15 -5.91 3.55 24.90
CA ASP A 15 -4.57 3.23 25.41
C ASP A 15 -3.96 1.98 24.74
N GLY A 16 -4.62 1.44 23.71
CA GLY A 16 -4.16 0.24 23.00
C GLY A 16 -4.39 -1.06 23.77
N SER A 17 -5.22 -1.06 24.81
CA SER A 17 -5.70 -2.29 25.45
C SER A 17 -6.89 -2.91 24.70
N LEU A 18 -7.09 -4.20 24.92
CA LEU A 18 -8.22 -4.99 24.44
C LEU A 18 -9.14 -5.35 25.61
N GLY A 19 -10.44 -5.14 25.42
CA GLY A 19 -11.49 -5.51 26.35
C GLY A 19 -12.35 -6.64 25.78
N PHE A 20 -12.40 -7.79 26.44
CA PHE A 20 -13.40 -8.83 26.17
C PHE A 20 -14.40 -8.85 27.31
N PHE A 21 -15.68 -8.71 27.01
CA PHE A 21 -16.72 -8.71 28.02
C PHE A 21 -17.95 -9.47 27.57
N TYR A 22 -18.68 -10.01 28.54
CA TYR A 22 -19.95 -10.67 28.30
C TYR A 22 -20.91 -10.48 29.46
N ARG A 23 -22.21 -10.47 29.15
CA ARG A 23 -23.28 -10.29 30.11
C ARG A 23 -23.61 -11.61 30.78
N ALA A 24 -23.60 -11.62 32.11
CA ALA A 24 -23.90 -12.79 32.92
C ALA A 24 -25.24 -13.45 32.55
N ALA A 25 -25.30 -14.78 32.55
CA ALA A 25 -26.52 -15.54 32.28
C ALA A 25 -27.68 -15.19 33.24
N SER A 26 -27.36 -14.83 34.48
CA SER A 26 -28.31 -14.35 35.48
C SER A 26 -28.81 -12.92 35.25
N ASP A 27 -28.27 -12.21 34.26
CA ASP A 27 -28.50 -10.80 33.99
C ASP A 27 -28.24 -9.88 35.21
N THR A 28 -27.21 -10.23 35.98
CA THR A 28 -26.82 -9.46 37.19
C THR A 28 -25.68 -8.48 36.96
N GLY A 29 -25.06 -8.50 35.77
CA GLY A 29 -23.94 -7.63 35.44
C GLY A 29 -23.08 -8.18 34.30
N TRP A 30 -21.82 -7.75 34.31
CA TRP A 30 -20.84 -8.04 33.26
C TRP A 30 -19.60 -8.68 33.85
N PHE A 31 -19.05 -9.65 33.12
CA PHE A 31 -17.67 -10.06 33.27
C PHE A 31 -16.85 -9.39 32.19
N GLU A 32 -15.72 -8.80 32.56
CA GLU A 32 -14.85 -8.06 31.65
C GLU A 32 -13.41 -8.42 31.95
N TYR A 33 -12.70 -8.83 30.92
CA TYR A 33 -11.26 -8.99 30.90
C TYR A 33 -10.64 -7.83 30.15
N ASN A 34 -9.67 -7.18 30.76
CA ASN A 34 -8.89 -6.10 30.16
C ASN A 34 -7.46 -6.58 29.98
N SER A 35 -6.91 -6.48 28.77
CA SER A 35 -5.49 -6.70 28.56
C SER A 35 -4.65 -5.58 29.17
N ASP A 36 -3.33 -5.78 29.22
CA ASP A 36 -2.39 -4.69 29.43
C ASP A 36 -2.53 -3.63 28.31
N GLY A 37 -2.17 -2.38 28.61
CA GLY A 37 -2.20 -1.27 27.64
C GLY A 37 -1.07 -1.33 26.62
N GLY A 38 -1.30 -0.76 25.44
CA GLY A 38 -0.32 -0.70 24.36
C GLY A 38 -0.03 -2.02 23.65
N VAL A 39 -0.93 -3.02 23.78
CA VAL A 39 -0.78 -4.30 23.09
C VAL A 39 -1.13 -4.20 21.61
N ILE A 40 -1.95 -3.21 21.23
CA ILE A 40 -2.26 -2.87 19.85
C ILE A 40 -2.00 -1.39 19.58
N GLY A 41 -1.75 -1.04 18.31
CA GLY A 41 -1.45 0.30 17.85
C GLY A 41 -2.16 0.65 16.54
N PRO A 42 -2.38 1.94 16.26
CA PRO A 42 -3.08 2.38 15.05
C PRO A 42 -2.20 2.25 13.80
N GLY A 43 -2.85 2.14 12.64
CA GLY A 43 -2.18 2.26 11.33
C GLY A 43 -1.45 1.01 10.83
N ARG A 44 -1.61 -0.13 11.49
CA ARG A 44 -1.04 -1.42 11.07
C ARG A 44 -2.05 -2.55 11.22
N TRP A 45 -1.94 -3.57 10.39
CA TRP A 45 -2.68 -4.82 10.57
C TRP A 45 -2.17 -5.54 11.81
N GLN A 46 -3.10 -6.05 12.61
CA GLN A 46 -2.80 -6.87 13.77
C GLN A 46 -3.87 -7.92 13.93
N HIS A 47 -3.46 -9.17 14.16
CA HIS A 47 -4.39 -10.23 14.48
C HIS A 47 -4.69 -10.21 15.98
N VAL A 48 -5.97 -10.21 16.35
CA VAL A 48 -6.41 -10.29 17.74
C VAL A 48 -7.29 -11.51 17.95
N ALA A 49 -6.99 -12.32 18.97
CA ALA A 49 -7.83 -13.45 19.36
C ALA A 49 -8.07 -13.50 20.86
N VAL A 50 -9.25 -14.00 21.25
CA VAL A 50 -9.61 -14.32 22.63
C VAL A 50 -10.12 -15.75 22.68
N THR A 51 -9.56 -16.54 23.59
CA THR A 51 -10.00 -17.92 23.84
C THR A 51 -10.49 -18.01 25.27
N HIS A 52 -11.73 -18.43 25.48
CA HIS A 52 -12.33 -18.45 26.81
C HIS A 52 -13.29 -19.63 26.97
N THR A 53 -13.24 -20.27 28.14
CA THR A 53 -14.26 -21.26 28.55
C THR A 53 -15.21 -20.61 29.54
N PHE A 54 -16.43 -20.32 29.09
CA PHE A 54 -17.45 -19.66 29.90
C PHE A 54 -17.75 -20.37 31.22
N GLY A 55 -17.95 -19.60 32.28
CA GLY A 55 -18.15 -20.11 33.65
C GLY A 55 -16.86 -20.49 34.38
N THR A 56 -15.69 -20.30 33.76
CA THR A 56 -14.37 -20.48 34.37
C THR A 56 -13.59 -19.17 34.30
N ALA A 57 -12.50 -19.04 35.07
CA ALA A 57 -11.60 -17.90 34.95
C ALA A 57 -10.61 -18.02 33.77
N ASP A 58 -10.62 -19.17 33.06
CA ASP A 58 -9.63 -19.49 32.02
C ASP A 58 -9.88 -18.63 30.78
N ILE A 59 -8.95 -17.75 30.49
CA ILE A 59 -8.94 -16.89 29.32
C ILE A 59 -7.50 -16.69 28.85
N ALA A 60 -7.34 -16.60 27.53
CA ALA A 60 -6.11 -16.12 26.92
C ALA A 60 -6.47 -15.13 25.82
N VAL A 61 -5.70 -14.05 25.75
CA VAL A 61 -5.79 -13.02 24.72
C VAL A 61 -4.48 -13.06 23.94
N TYR A 62 -4.57 -12.91 22.63
CA TYR A 62 -3.43 -12.97 21.73
C TYR A 62 -3.40 -11.76 20.81
N VAL A 63 -2.21 -11.24 20.56
CA VAL A 63 -1.92 -10.27 19.51
C VAL A 63 -0.82 -10.85 18.64
N ASP A 64 -1.05 -10.89 17.32
CA ASP A 64 -0.08 -11.41 16.33
C ASP A 64 0.42 -12.81 16.70
N GLY A 65 -0.50 -13.69 17.11
CA GLY A 65 -0.22 -15.06 17.55
C GLY A 65 0.38 -15.21 18.96
N LEU A 66 0.80 -14.12 19.60
CA LEU A 66 1.50 -14.14 20.89
C LEU A 66 0.56 -13.82 22.06
N PRO A 67 0.68 -14.51 23.21
CA PRO A 67 -0.18 -14.25 24.37
C PRO A 67 0.13 -12.90 25.01
N VAL A 68 -0.92 -12.15 25.37
CA VAL A 68 -0.82 -10.88 26.09
C VAL A 68 -1.43 -10.98 27.49
N GLY A 69 -0.85 -10.22 28.42
CA GLY A 69 -1.30 -10.16 29.81
C GLY A 69 -2.57 -9.34 29.99
N GLY A 70 -3.17 -9.44 31.17
CA GLY A 70 -4.40 -8.73 31.52
C GLY A 70 -5.03 -9.24 32.82
N PHE A 71 -6.22 -8.74 33.13
CA PHE A 71 -6.95 -9.07 34.34
C PHE A 71 -8.47 -9.04 34.16
N TRP A 72 -9.16 -9.87 34.92
CA TRP A 72 -10.61 -9.81 35.08
C TRP A 72 -11.01 -8.69 36.05
N SER A 73 -11.96 -7.84 35.66
CA SER A 73 -12.62 -6.88 36.55
C SER A 73 -13.41 -7.60 37.66
N ALA A 74 -13.95 -8.78 37.35
CA ALA A 74 -14.58 -9.71 38.30
C ALA A 74 -14.41 -11.14 37.78
N THR A 75 -14.12 -12.10 38.68
CA THR A 75 -13.93 -13.51 38.29
C THR A 75 -15.24 -14.09 37.73
N PRO A 76 -15.25 -14.60 36.49
CA PRO A 76 -16.37 -15.34 35.91
C PRO A 76 -16.85 -16.50 36.78
N THR A 77 -18.16 -16.62 36.94
CA THR A 77 -18.79 -17.74 37.66
C THR A 77 -19.92 -18.42 36.88
N GLU A 78 -20.30 -17.84 35.75
CA GLU A 78 -21.35 -18.32 34.86
C GLU A 78 -21.05 -17.95 33.41
N GLY A 79 -21.78 -18.55 32.49
CA GLY A 79 -21.68 -18.22 31.07
C GLY A 79 -22.47 -16.98 30.69
N PRO A 80 -22.51 -16.67 29.38
CA PRO A 80 -23.23 -15.52 28.89
C PRO A 80 -24.73 -15.80 28.90
N MET A 81 -25.53 -14.73 28.99
CA MET A 81 -26.94 -14.81 28.65
C MET A 81 -27.12 -15.23 27.18
N THR A 82 -28.34 -15.57 26.76
CA THR A 82 -28.68 -15.77 25.35
C THR A 82 -29.46 -14.57 24.82
N THR A 83 -29.27 -14.23 23.55
CA THR A 83 -30.00 -13.15 22.88
C THR A 83 -30.31 -13.53 21.44
N ASP A 84 -31.32 -12.89 20.85
CA ASP A 84 -31.68 -12.92 19.43
C ASP A 84 -31.19 -11.68 18.67
N GLU A 85 -30.42 -10.81 19.32
CA GLU A 85 -29.75 -9.67 18.69
C GLU A 85 -28.74 -10.14 17.63
N SER A 86 -28.54 -9.32 16.61
CA SER A 86 -27.59 -9.61 15.54
C SER A 86 -26.14 -9.50 16.04
N LEU A 87 -25.29 -10.40 15.57
CA LEU A 87 -23.84 -10.25 15.68
C LEU A 87 -23.40 -9.08 14.79
N LEU A 88 -22.66 -8.14 15.38
CA LEU A 88 -22.17 -6.95 14.69
C LEU A 88 -20.65 -6.97 14.62
N PHE A 89 -20.12 -6.57 13.47
CA PHE A 89 -18.71 -6.28 13.26
C PHE A 89 -18.53 -4.78 12.98
N GLY A 90 -17.39 -4.23 13.35
CA GLY A 90 -17.09 -2.81 13.14
C GLY A 90 -17.82 -1.85 14.09
N GLY A 91 -18.55 -2.35 15.08
CA GLY A 91 -19.16 -1.52 16.11
C GLY A 91 -20.14 -2.24 17.02
N THR A 92 -20.61 -1.54 18.04
CA THR A 92 -21.63 -2.01 18.98
C THR A 92 -22.79 -1.02 19.09
N ALA A 93 -24.00 -1.52 19.25
CA ALA A 93 -25.19 -0.71 19.50
C ALA A 93 -25.22 -0.23 20.96
N LEU A 94 -25.34 1.08 21.17
CA LEU A 94 -25.46 1.71 22.49
C LEU A 94 -26.91 1.75 22.99
N THR A 95 -27.87 1.51 22.11
CA THR A 95 -29.32 1.55 22.37
C THR A 95 -30.02 0.35 21.73
N PRO A 96 -31.11 -0.17 22.34
CA PRO A 96 -31.94 -1.19 21.71
C PRO A 96 -32.44 -0.71 20.34
N GLY A 97 -32.29 -1.55 19.32
CA GLY A 97 -32.63 -1.22 17.94
C GLY A 97 -31.56 -0.40 17.19
N GLY A 98 -30.37 -0.17 17.76
CA GLY A 98 -29.18 0.26 17.00
C GLY A 98 -29.17 1.71 16.53
N THR A 99 -29.94 2.61 17.14
CA THR A 99 -30.01 4.02 16.72
C THR A 99 -28.76 4.84 17.01
N THR A 100 -27.95 4.41 17.98
CA THR A 100 -26.64 5.00 18.28
C THR A 100 -25.61 3.89 18.36
N MET A 101 -24.49 4.03 17.64
CA MET A 101 -23.44 3.02 17.59
C MET A 101 -22.11 3.58 18.09
N ARG A 102 -21.33 2.76 18.80
CA ARG A 102 -19.89 2.97 18.98
C ARG A 102 -19.20 2.20 17.86
N LEU A 103 -18.61 2.93 16.91
CA LEU A 103 -17.96 2.34 15.74
C LEU A 103 -16.47 2.11 16.01
N VAL A 104 -15.92 1.13 15.32
CA VAL A 104 -14.48 0.93 15.16
C VAL A 104 -14.02 1.83 14.02
N ASP A 105 -12.97 2.62 14.25
CA ASP A 105 -12.26 3.34 13.20
C ASP A 105 -11.06 2.49 12.78
N GLY A 106 -11.27 1.67 11.75
CA GLY A 106 -10.28 0.68 11.31
C GLY A 106 -10.83 -0.22 10.21
N ARG A 107 -9.97 -1.16 9.79
CA ARG A 107 -10.29 -2.19 8.80
C ARG A 107 -10.43 -3.54 9.51
N LEU A 108 -11.22 -4.43 8.93
CA LEU A 108 -11.44 -5.77 9.42
C LEU A 108 -11.17 -6.75 8.29
N ASP A 109 -10.58 -7.87 8.65
CA ASP A 109 -10.28 -8.97 7.76
C ASP A 109 -10.35 -10.28 8.56
N GLU A 110 -10.59 -11.40 7.88
CA GLU A 110 -10.43 -12.75 8.42
C GLU A 110 -11.14 -13.01 9.77
N VAL A 111 -12.37 -12.51 9.93
CA VAL A 111 -13.13 -12.62 11.20
C VAL A 111 -13.63 -14.04 11.39
N ARG A 112 -13.27 -14.66 12.52
CA ARG A 112 -13.57 -16.06 12.84
C ARG A 112 -14.22 -16.22 14.21
N ILE A 113 -15.18 -17.13 14.32
CA ILE A 113 -15.81 -17.53 15.59
C ILE A 113 -15.76 -19.04 15.73
N TRP A 114 -15.33 -19.50 16.91
CA TRP A 114 -15.18 -20.92 17.25
C TRP A 114 -16.06 -21.28 18.45
N ASN A 115 -16.56 -22.51 18.48
CA ASN A 115 -17.23 -23.09 19.65
C ASN A 115 -16.29 -23.91 20.55
N VAL A 116 -14.98 -23.88 20.25
CA VAL A 116 -13.92 -24.48 21.06
C VAL A 116 -12.94 -23.40 21.51
N ALA A 117 -12.43 -23.51 22.74
CA ALA A 117 -11.30 -22.69 23.17
C ALA A 117 -10.03 -23.22 22.47
N ARG A 118 -9.60 -22.54 21.41
CA ARG A 118 -8.36 -22.88 20.71
C ARG A 118 -7.16 -22.69 21.63
N ASN A 119 -6.12 -23.50 21.46
CA ASN A 119 -4.91 -23.40 22.27
C ASN A 119 -3.89 -22.43 21.64
N ALA A 120 -2.87 -22.06 22.40
CA ALA A 120 -1.85 -21.10 21.94
C ALA A 120 -1.11 -21.54 20.67
N LYS A 121 -0.86 -22.85 20.49
CA LYS A 121 -0.18 -23.38 19.30
C LYS A 121 -1.06 -23.21 18.07
N ASP A 122 -2.34 -23.54 18.20
CA ASP A 122 -3.32 -23.42 17.13
C ASP A 122 -3.52 -21.97 16.68
N ILE A 123 -3.55 -21.03 17.63
CA ILE A 123 -3.60 -19.59 17.35
C ILE A 123 -2.33 -19.13 16.65
N ALA A 124 -1.14 -19.45 17.20
CA ALA A 124 0.13 -19.07 16.61
C ALA A 124 0.37 -19.67 15.21
N ALA A 125 -0.22 -20.82 14.90
CA ALA A 125 -0.10 -21.46 13.58
C ALA A 125 -1.08 -20.92 12.53
N SER A 126 -2.07 -20.09 12.92
CA SER A 126 -3.11 -19.64 12.00
C SER A 126 -3.50 -18.16 12.13
N PHE A 127 -2.73 -17.37 12.87
CA PHE A 127 -3.05 -15.95 13.10
C PHE A 127 -2.98 -15.11 11.81
N ASN A 128 -2.12 -15.50 10.87
CA ASN A 128 -1.89 -14.87 9.56
C ASN A 128 -2.16 -15.83 8.39
N ALA A 129 -2.82 -16.96 8.62
CA ALA A 129 -3.09 -17.95 7.58
C ALA A 129 -4.56 -17.94 7.17
N VAL A 130 -4.85 -18.02 5.87
CA VAL A 130 -6.20 -18.28 5.36
C VAL A 130 -6.62 -19.70 5.73
N LEU A 131 -7.87 -19.87 6.15
CA LEU A 131 -8.45 -21.15 6.58
C LEU A 131 -9.37 -21.73 5.50
N ASP A 132 -9.62 -23.03 5.56
CA ASP A 132 -10.47 -23.74 4.59
C ASP A 132 -11.96 -23.51 4.89
N GLY A 133 -12.31 -23.20 6.14
CA GLY A 133 -13.68 -22.94 6.61
C GLY A 133 -14.40 -24.19 7.14
N ASP A 134 -13.84 -25.38 6.98
CA ASP A 134 -14.40 -26.63 7.50
C ASP A 134 -13.71 -27.14 8.78
N GLU A 135 -12.91 -26.29 9.42
CA GLU A 135 -12.15 -26.66 10.59
C GLU A 135 -13.04 -27.11 11.76
N PRO A 136 -12.65 -28.17 12.51
CA PRO A 136 -13.42 -28.64 13.65
C PRO A 136 -13.65 -27.56 14.71
N GLY A 137 -14.92 -27.18 14.88
CA GLY A 137 -15.35 -26.21 15.87
C GLY A 137 -15.42 -24.76 15.36
N LEU A 138 -15.10 -24.51 14.09
CA LEU A 138 -15.38 -23.23 13.45
C LEU A 138 -16.90 -23.08 13.24
N VAL A 139 -17.44 -21.93 13.61
CA VAL A 139 -18.88 -21.63 13.58
C VAL A 139 -19.21 -20.61 12.49
N GLY A 140 -18.32 -19.65 12.27
CA GLY A 140 -18.48 -18.63 11.24
C GLY A 140 -17.13 -18.03 10.88
N TYR A 141 -16.95 -17.74 9.60
CA TYR A 141 -15.70 -17.23 9.04
C TYR A 141 -15.95 -16.29 7.86
N TRP A 142 -15.77 -14.99 8.10
CA TRP A 142 -15.94 -13.93 7.11
C TRP A 142 -14.59 -13.40 6.67
N ARG A 143 -14.25 -13.68 5.41
CA ARG A 143 -12.97 -13.28 4.81
C ARG A 143 -12.95 -11.86 4.29
N PHE A 144 -14.12 -11.27 3.99
CA PHE A 144 -14.18 -9.93 3.41
C PHE A 144 -13.36 -9.82 2.11
N GLU A 145 -13.57 -10.77 1.20
CA GLU A 145 -12.90 -10.84 -0.11
C GLU A 145 -13.89 -10.59 -1.26
N GLU A 146 -15.11 -10.13 -0.97
CA GLU A 146 -16.12 -9.94 -2.00
C GLU A 146 -15.81 -8.78 -2.94
N GLY A 147 -15.00 -7.80 -2.49
CA GLY A 147 -14.57 -6.62 -3.26
C GLY A 147 -15.69 -5.65 -3.66
N ALA A 148 -16.95 -6.06 -3.56
CA ALA A 148 -18.13 -5.27 -3.87
C ALA A 148 -19.40 -5.87 -3.24
N GLY A 149 -20.49 -5.09 -3.29
CA GLY A 149 -21.81 -5.55 -2.86
C GLY A 149 -22.14 -5.29 -1.39
N GLY A 150 -23.26 -5.86 -0.95
CA GLY A 150 -23.84 -5.62 0.38
C GLY A 150 -23.85 -6.85 1.28
N SER A 151 -23.05 -7.87 0.98
CA SER A 151 -23.06 -9.15 1.68
C SER A 151 -21.64 -9.61 1.98
N ALA A 152 -21.46 -10.21 3.15
CA ALA A 152 -20.22 -10.90 3.52
C ALA A 152 -20.52 -12.39 3.61
N ALA A 153 -19.87 -13.19 2.77
CA ALA A 153 -20.00 -14.62 2.77
C ALA A 153 -19.38 -15.21 4.04
N ASP A 154 -20.06 -16.20 4.60
CA ASP A 154 -19.52 -17.03 5.66
C ASP A 154 -18.97 -18.30 5.02
N THR A 155 -17.64 -18.43 5.03
CA THR A 155 -16.88 -19.54 4.44
C THR A 155 -17.15 -20.84 5.19
N ALA A 156 -17.39 -20.77 6.51
CA ALA A 156 -17.81 -21.93 7.30
C ALA A 156 -19.28 -22.33 7.02
N GLY A 157 -20.06 -21.36 6.52
CA GLY A 157 -21.40 -21.54 6.00
C GLY A 157 -22.50 -21.33 7.03
N GLY A 158 -23.61 -20.75 6.56
CA GLY A 158 -24.85 -20.62 7.33
C GLY A 158 -25.14 -19.23 7.90
N TYR A 159 -24.15 -18.33 7.94
CA TYR A 159 -24.30 -16.99 8.52
C TYR A 159 -23.85 -15.85 7.59
N THR A 160 -24.43 -15.74 6.38
CA THR A 160 -24.15 -14.60 5.48
C THR A 160 -24.47 -13.27 6.16
N GLY A 161 -23.46 -12.39 6.26
CA GLY A 161 -23.59 -11.06 6.85
C GLY A 161 -24.14 -10.04 5.85
N SER A 162 -24.73 -8.95 6.37
CA SER A 162 -25.12 -7.79 5.58
C SER A 162 -24.13 -6.64 5.83
N LEU A 163 -23.51 -6.14 4.76
CA LEU A 163 -22.58 -5.02 4.84
C LEU A 163 -23.33 -3.68 4.74
N VAL A 164 -22.95 -2.71 5.58
CA VAL A 164 -23.56 -1.38 5.61
C VAL A 164 -22.50 -0.34 5.24
N GLY A 165 -22.50 0.06 3.96
CA GLY A 165 -21.54 1.05 3.42
C GLY A 165 -20.08 0.61 3.49
N PRO A 166 -19.72 -0.62 3.06
CA PRO A 166 -18.32 -1.07 3.10
C PRO A 166 -17.45 -0.22 2.17
N THR A 167 -16.26 0.10 2.63
CA THR A 167 -15.16 0.56 1.78
C THR A 167 -14.14 -0.55 1.70
N TRP A 168 -13.96 -1.10 0.51
CA TRP A 168 -12.97 -2.14 0.27
C TRP A 168 -11.58 -1.53 0.20
N PHE A 169 -10.63 -2.22 0.82
CA PHE A 169 -9.21 -1.94 0.68
C PHE A 169 -8.63 -3.15 -0.01
N GLU A 170 -8.33 -3.02 -1.30
CA GLU A 170 -7.44 -3.97 -1.95
C GLU A 170 -6.06 -3.70 -1.36
N LEU A 171 -5.54 -4.68 -0.63
CA LEU A 171 -4.09 -4.81 -0.52
C LEU A 171 -3.62 -4.94 -1.96
N ASP A 172 -2.80 -4.01 -2.44
CA ASP A 172 -2.03 -4.23 -3.66
C ASP A 172 -1.40 -5.61 -3.46
N GLU A 173 -1.85 -6.59 -4.23
CA GLU A 173 -1.30 -7.94 -4.20
C GLU A 173 0.22 -7.77 -4.26
N CYS A 174 0.92 -8.43 -3.33
CA CYS A 174 2.34 -8.28 -3.14
C CYS A 174 3.07 -8.04 -4.47
N ALA A 175 3.93 -7.02 -4.47
CA ALA A 175 5.15 -7.02 -5.28
C ALA A 175 5.70 -8.45 -5.36
N PRO A 176 6.40 -8.81 -6.46
CA PRO A 176 6.84 -10.18 -6.75
C PRO A 176 7.38 -10.91 -5.52
N PRO A 177 7.17 -12.24 -5.44
CA PRO A 177 7.32 -13.01 -4.21
C PRO A 177 8.62 -12.63 -3.50
N CYS A 178 8.51 -12.07 -2.30
CA CYS A 178 9.64 -11.95 -1.38
C CYS A 178 9.80 -13.32 -0.74
N PRO A 179 10.71 -14.19 -1.23
CA PRO A 179 10.72 -15.59 -0.79
C PRO A 179 11.06 -15.67 0.71
N SER A 180 11.78 -14.68 1.23
CA SER A 180 12.17 -14.55 2.62
C SER A 180 11.02 -14.16 3.58
N ASP A 181 9.86 -13.73 3.07
CA ASP A 181 8.61 -13.61 3.85
C ASP A 181 7.87 -14.94 3.78
N VAL A 182 8.30 -15.82 4.68
CA VAL A 182 7.88 -17.21 4.74
C VAL A 182 6.46 -17.31 5.28
N ASP A 183 6.06 -16.37 6.14
CA ASP A 183 4.76 -16.37 6.79
C ASP A 183 3.70 -15.52 6.06
N GLY A 184 4.10 -14.81 5.00
CA GLY A 184 3.21 -14.02 4.15
C GLY A 184 2.67 -12.76 4.83
N SER A 185 3.37 -12.26 5.85
CA SER A 185 2.95 -11.08 6.62
C SER A 185 3.25 -9.76 5.92
N GLY A 186 4.03 -9.77 4.83
CA GLY A 186 4.51 -8.59 4.13
C GLY A 186 5.75 -7.95 4.78
N ASP A 187 6.29 -8.53 5.85
CA ASP A 187 7.51 -8.11 6.51
C ASP A 187 8.43 -9.34 6.69
N VAL A 188 9.70 -9.26 6.28
CA VAL A 188 10.73 -10.25 6.65
C VAL A 188 11.25 -9.92 8.04
N GLY A 189 10.87 -10.71 9.04
CA GLY A 189 11.15 -10.41 10.42
C GLY A 189 11.38 -11.62 11.32
N PHE A 190 11.09 -11.41 12.61
CA PHE A 190 11.35 -12.43 13.63
C PHE A 190 10.48 -13.68 13.44
N THR A 191 9.30 -13.53 12.85
CA THR A 191 8.38 -14.65 12.63
C THR A 191 8.85 -15.54 11.48
N ASP A 192 9.40 -14.96 10.40
CA ASP A 192 10.06 -15.70 9.30
C ASP A 192 11.30 -16.42 9.78
N LEU A 193 12.09 -15.76 10.62
CA LEU A 193 13.24 -16.39 11.27
C LEU A 193 12.82 -17.60 12.11
N LEU A 194 11.72 -17.47 12.85
CA LEU A 194 11.17 -18.60 13.59
C LEU A 194 10.67 -19.71 12.67
N ALA A 195 10.05 -19.39 11.53
CA ALA A 195 9.60 -20.37 10.55
C ALA A 195 10.77 -21.22 10.03
N ILE A 196 11.86 -20.57 9.56
CA ILE A 196 13.09 -21.25 9.14
C ILE A 196 13.68 -22.12 10.25
N LEU A 197 13.79 -21.60 11.47
CA LEU A 197 14.38 -22.33 12.59
C LEU A 197 13.50 -23.50 13.06
N SER A 198 12.19 -23.40 12.90
CA SER A 198 11.24 -24.43 13.31
C SER A 198 11.18 -25.63 12.36
N ASN A 199 11.51 -25.41 11.08
CA ASN A 199 11.47 -26.42 10.02
C ASN A 199 12.86 -26.85 9.52
N TRP A 200 13.89 -26.66 10.34
CA TRP A 200 15.28 -26.99 10.00
C TRP A 200 15.49 -28.47 9.62
N GLY A 201 16.08 -28.70 8.44
CA GLY A 201 16.36 -30.04 7.91
C GLY A 201 15.69 -30.32 6.56
N PRO A 202 15.61 -31.59 6.14
CA PRO A 202 15.13 -31.96 4.81
C PRO A 202 13.68 -31.57 4.58
N CYS A 203 13.43 -30.78 3.55
CA CYS A 203 12.13 -30.17 3.30
C CYS A 203 11.98 -29.79 1.82
N ALA A 204 11.92 -30.81 0.95
CA ALA A 204 11.83 -30.57 -0.49
C ALA A 204 10.49 -29.92 -0.87
N GLY A 205 10.54 -28.64 -1.26
CA GLY A 205 9.40 -27.88 -1.77
C GLY A 205 8.47 -27.28 -0.72
N CYS A 206 8.94 -27.11 0.52
CA CYS A 206 8.25 -26.26 1.50
C CYS A 206 8.64 -24.79 1.33
N GLY A 207 7.85 -23.89 1.91
CA GLY A 207 8.07 -22.44 1.78
C GLY A 207 9.35 -21.94 2.45
N GLU A 208 9.92 -22.75 3.36
CA GLU A 208 11.15 -22.45 4.08
C GLU A 208 12.45 -22.81 3.32
N ASP A 209 12.36 -23.61 2.24
CA ASP A 209 13.49 -23.97 1.36
C ASP A 209 13.62 -22.91 0.26
N LEU A 210 14.25 -21.78 0.63
CA LEU A 210 14.28 -20.55 -0.14
C LEU A 210 15.23 -20.63 -1.34
N ASP A 211 16.27 -21.45 -1.24
CA ASP A 211 17.24 -21.67 -2.32
C ASP A 211 16.94 -22.90 -3.19
N GLY A 212 15.90 -23.68 -2.84
CA GLY A 212 15.45 -24.86 -3.57
C GLY A 212 16.45 -26.01 -3.51
N SER A 213 17.28 -26.06 -2.47
CA SER A 213 18.28 -27.11 -2.27
C SER A 213 17.67 -28.44 -1.81
N GLY A 214 16.43 -28.41 -1.30
CA GLY A 214 15.73 -29.55 -0.71
C GLY A 214 15.94 -29.70 0.79
N ASP A 215 16.67 -28.79 1.43
CA ASP A 215 16.96 -28.75 2.86
C ASP A 215 16.79 -27.31 3.39
N VAL A 216 16.03 -27.10 4.46
CA VAL A 216 16.01 -25.83 5.21
C VAL A 216 17.26 -25.77 6.09
N GLY A 217 18.14 -24.82 5.81
CA GLY A 217 19.44 -24.74 6.43
C GLY A 217 19.99 -23.33 6.57
N PHE A 218 21.31 -23.25 6.63
CA PHE A 218 22.00 -21.99 6.91
C PHE A 218 21.86 -20.97 5.77
N THR A 219 21.68 -21.43 4.53
CA THR A 219 21.48 -20.54 3.38
C THR A 219 20.12 -19.86 3.43
N ASP A 220 19.07 -20.60 3.80
CA ASP A 220 17.71 -20.06 3.95
C ASP A 220 17.63 -19.09 5.14
N LEU A 221 18.29 -19.45 6.24
CA LEU A 221 18.47 -18.55 7.38
C LEU A 221 19.17 -17.24 6.97
N LEU A 222 20.19 -17.34 6.12
CA LEU A 222 20.92 -16.16 5.66
C LEU A 222 20.06 -15.29 4.73
N ALA A 223 19.17 -15.88 3.92
CA ALA A 223 18.23 -15.15 3.09
C ALA A 223 17.28 -14.29 3.94
N VAL A 224 16.62 -14.89 4.95
CA VAL A 224 15.77 -14.16 5.90
C VAL A 224 16.52 -13.05 6.64
N LEU A 225 17.75 -13.31 7.09
CA LEU A 225 18.56 -12.31 7.78
C LEU A 225 19.07 -11.19 6.87
N SER A 226 19.23 -11.45 5.56
CA SER A 226 19.71 -10.46 4.58
C SER A 226 18.58 -9.54 4.13
N ASP A 227 17.35 -10.06 4.09
CA ASP A 227 16.16 -9.34 3.63
C ASP A 227 15.36 -8.69 4.78
N TRP A 228 15.93 -8.69 6.00
CA TRP A 228 15.28 -8.24 7.23
C TRP A 228 14.72 -6.81 7.15
N GLY A 229 13.40 -6.66 7.30
CA GLY A 229 12.68 -5.41 7.12
C GLY A 229 11.33 -5.65 6.44
N GLY A 230 10.64 -4.58 6.05
CA GLY A 230 9.45 -4.74 5.21
C GLY A 230 9.81 -5.39 3.88
N CYS A 231 8.99 -6.32 3.39
CA CYS A 231 9.14 -6.79 2.02
C CYS A 231 9.19 -5.57 1.11
N PRO A 232 10.02 -5.57 0.06
CA PRO A 232 9.99 -4.50 -0.91
C PRO A 232 8.53 -4.36 -1.37
N VAL A 233 7.90 -3.24 -1.01
CA VAL A 233 6.52 -2.94 -1.38
C VAL A 233 6.39 -3.06 -2.89
N ALA A 234 5.16 -3.26 -3.39
CA ALA A 234 4.84 -3.18 -4.81
C ALA A 234 5.69 -2.07 -5.44
N THR A 235 6.65 -2.46 -6.28
CA THR A 235 7.47 -1.47 -6.96
C THR A 235 6.60 -0.96 -8.09
N GLY A 236 6.13 0.27 -7.95
CA GLY A 236 5.58 1.04 -9.05
C GLY A 236 6.70 1.74 -9.81
N ALA A 237 6.42 2.10 -11.05
CA ALA A 237 7.32 2.90 -11.86
C ALA A 237 7.61 4.23 -11.16
N CYS A 238 8.85 4.40 -10.71
CA CYS A 238 9.32 5.66 -10.18
C CYS A 238 9.97 6.46 -11.29
N CYS A 239 9.31 7.55 -11.67
CA CYS A 239 9.86 8.48 -12.63
C CYS A 239 10.86 9.41 -11.95
N LEU A 240 12.14 9.14 -12.13
CA LEU A 240 13.24 9.95 -11.65
C LEU A 240 13.72 10.90 -12.76
N PRO A 241 14.48 11.95 -12.44
CA PRO A 241 15.12 12.77 -13.47
C PRO A 241 16.07 11.93 -14.35
N GLY A 242 15.64 11.61 -15.58
CA GLY A 242 16.45 10.92 -16.60
C GLY A 242 16.53 9.40 -16.46
N ALA A 243 15.68 8.81 -15.61
CA ALA A 243 15.58 7.36 -15.47
C ALA A 243 14.17 6.98 -15.00
N CYS A 244 13.71 5.82 -15.47
CA CYS A 244 12.63 5.10 -14.82
C CYS A 244 13.24 3.92 -14.08
N GLU A 245 12.97 3.82 -12.77
CA GLU A 245 13.30 2.65 -11.98
C GLU A 245 12.05 2.17 -11.25
N ASP A 246 11.80 0.87 -11.22
CA ASP A 246 10.75 0.30 -10.38
C ASP A 246 11.22 0.35 -8.92
N LEU A 247 10.64 1.25 -8.12
CA LEU A 247 11.03 1.53 -6.74
C LEU A 247 9.82 1.50 -5.82
N SER A 248 10.06 1.42 -4.51
CA SER A 248 9.01 1.69 -3.53
C SER A 248 8.53 3.15 -3.61
N ALA A 249 7.29 3.42 -3.16
CA ALA A 249 6.78 4.79 -3.07
C ALA A 249 7.67 5.69 -2.19
N ASP A 250 8.20 5.13 -1.10
CA ASP A 250 9.05 5.84 -0.15
C ASP A 250 10.44 6.11 -0.73
N ASP A 251 11.08 5.12 -1.39
CA ASP A 251 12.37 5.31 -2.05
C ASP A 251 12.26 6.26 -3.25
N CYS A 252 11.15 6.18 -3.99
CA CYS A 252 10.84 7.09 -5.08
C CYS A 252 10.77 8.52 -4.56
N THR A 253 10.01 8.75 -3.49
CA THR A 253 9.88 10.06 -2.84
C THR A 253 11.22 10.53 -2.26
N ALA A 254 11.98 9.65 -1.62
CA ALA A 254 13.29 9.97 -1.05
C ALA A 254 14.31 10.38 -2.11
N ARG A 255 14.19 9.84 -3.34
CA ARG A 255 15.00 10.18 -4.50
C ARG A 255 14.43 11.35 -5.33
N GLY A 256 13.32 11.95 -4.89
CA GLY A 256 12.68 13.08 -5.57
C GLY A 256 11.97 12.71 -6.87
N GLY A 257 11.60 11.44 -7.05
CA GLY A 257 10.83 10.94 -8.19
C GLY A 257 9.33 11.01 -7.97
N VAL A 258 8.58 10.80 -9.06
CA VAL A 258 7.11 10.69 -9.05
C VAL A 258 6.73 9.21 -9.13
N TYR A 259 6.03 8.73 -8.11
CA TYR A 259 5.64 7.33 -7.99
C TYR A 259 4.30 7.04 -8.70
N ASN A 260 4.27 6.02 -9.56
CA ASN A 260 3.05 5.54 -10.22
C ASN A 260 2.71 4.14 -9.72
N ALA A 261 1.72 4.06 -8.82
CA ALA A 261 1.28 2.80 -8.24
C ALA A 261 0.66 1.88 -9.29
N GLY A 262 1.04 0.60 -9.28
CA GLY A 262 0.48 -0.43 -10.17
C GLY A 262 1.01 -0.44 -11.61
N GLU A 263 1.92 0.47 -11.95
CA GLU A 263 2.58 0.56 -13.26
C GLU A 263 4.03 0.09 -13.15
N SER A 264 4.62 -0.46 -14.21
CA SER A 264 6.05 -0.78 -14.27
C SER A 264 6.78 0.12 -15.27
N CYS A 265 8.06 0.38 -15.08
CA CYS A 265 8.89 1.13 -16.03
C CYS A 265 8.96 0.50 -17.43
N ALA A 266 8.50 -0.75 -17.60
CA ALA A 266 8.34 -1.38 -18.89
C ALA A 266 6.98 -1.09 -19.56
N ASP A 267 5.99 -0.65 -18.78
CA ASP A 267 4.58 -0.51 -19.19
C ASP A 267 4.08 0.96 -19.19
N ILE A 268 4.69 1.84 -18.38
CA ILE A 268 4.42 3.29 -18.38
C ILE A 268 5.58 4.08 -18.98
N GLY A 269 5.25 5.07 -19.81
CA GLY A 269 6.18 6.12 -20.20
C GLY A 269 6.35 7.12 -19.06
N CYS A 270 7.38 6.94 -18.24
CA CYS A 270 7.79 7.97 -17.30
C CYS A 270 8.27 9.22 -18.06
N PRO A 271 8.12 10.44 -17.48
CA PRO A 271 8.78 11.63 -18.02
C PRO A 271 10.27 11.34 -18.23
N GLY A 272 10.67 11.16 -19.48
CA GLY A 272 11.92 10.51 -19.84
C GLY A 272 11.85 9.69 -21.13
N ASP A 273 10.70 9.13 -21.48
CA ASP A 273 10.49 8.49 -22.80
C ASP A 273 9.63 9.34 -23.75
N ASP A 274 8.91 10.36 -23.23
CA ASP A 274 8.13 11.31 -24.05
C ASP A 274 8.25 12.80 -23.66
N GLY A 275 9.44 13.18 -23.17
CA GLY A 275 9.76 14.55 -22.78
C GLY A 275 9.57 14.89 -21.30
N TRP A 276 10.22 15.97 -20.87
CA TRP A 276 10.33 16.40 -19.49
C TRP A 276 9.11 17.24 -19.05
N ILE A 277 8.42 16.85 -17.98
CA ILE A 277 7.36 17.68 -17.38
C ILE A 277 7.99 18.67 -16.40
N VAL A 278 7.89 19.97 -16.69
CA VAL A 278 8.53 21.03 -15.91
C VAL A 278 7.63 22.25 -15.73
N SER A 279 7.90 23.08 -14.73
CA SER A 279 7.22 24.38 -14.53
C SER A 279 8.18 25.53 -14.79
N ALA A 280 7.73 26.54 -15.54
CA ALA A 280 8.52 27.74 -15.79
C ALA A 280 8.40 28.76 -14.64
N PRO A 281 9.41 29.63 -14.41
CA PRO A 281 10.70 29.70 -15.10
C PRO A 281 11.67 28.60 -14.64
N LEU A 282 12.59 28.20 -15.51
CA LEU A 282 13.56 27.13 -15.25
C LEU A 282 14.85 27.30 -16.04
N VAL A 283 15.88 26.59 -15.62
CA VAL A 283 17.09 26.34 -16.42
C VAL A 283 17.36 24.84 -16.40
N TRP A 284 17.57 24.25 -17.57
CA TRP A 284 17.76 22.82 -17.79
C TRP A 284 18.94 22.60 -18.73
N SER A 285 19.78 21.61 -18.46
CA SER A 285 20.86 21.20 -19.36
C SER A 285 20.64 19.77 -19.83
N GLY A 286 20.86 19.51 -21.12
CA GLY A 286 20.69 18.20 -21.73
C GLY A 286 21.61 18.04 -22.94
N ASP A 287 21.49 16.92 -23.64
CA ASP A 287 22.24 16.62 -24.85
C ASP A 287 21.36 15.83 -25.83
N THR A 288 21.03 16.43 -26.98
CA THR A 288 20.15 15.80 -27.97
C THR A 288 20.77 14.53 -28.59
N CYS A 289 22.09 14.34 -28.49
CA CYS A 289 22.73 13.13 -29.03
C CYS A 289 22.32 11.87 -28.26
N THR A 290 22.02 12.00 -26.97
CA THR A 290 21.58 10.88 -26.12
C THR A 290 20.08 10.65 -26.14
N ASP A 291 19.32 11.52 -26.80
CA ASP A 291 17.87 11.51 -26.78
C ASP A 291 17.28 10.72 -27.97
N GLY A 292 15.95 10.58 -27.97
CA GLY A 292 15.16 9.81 -28.93
C GLY A 292 15.05 10.44 -30.32
N PHE A 293 14.21 9.84 -31.16
CA PHE A 293 13.81 10.35 -32.47
C PHE A 293 12.30 10.20 -32.55
N ASP A 294 11.60 11.14 -31.92
CA ASP A 294 10.25 10.90 -31.45
C ASP A 294 9.23 11.86 -32.07
N CYS A 295 9.68 13.00 -32.61
CA CYS A 295 8.90 13.90 -33.46
C CYS A 295 9.37 13.86 -34.92
N ASP A 296 8.42 13.72 -35.86
CA ASP A 296 8.68 13.90 -37.30
C ASP A 296 8.59 15.40 -37.70
N LEU A 297 9.11 16.31 -36.88
CA LEU A 297 9.14 17.75 -37.19
C LEU A 297 10.38 18.08 -38.04
N GLU A 298 11.55 17.59 -37.62
CA GLU A 298 12.75 17.54 -38.45
C GLU A 298 13.31 16.11 -38.53
N SER A 299 14.47 15.98 -39.18
CA SER A 299 15.14 14.70 -39.38
C SER A 299 16.23 14.40 -38.35
N ALA A 300 16.30 15.16 -37.25
CA ALA A 300 17.27 15.01 -36.16
C ALA A 300 16.67 14.45 -34.86
N ARG A 301 17.54 14.04 -33.92
CA ARG A 301 17.12 13.62 -32.58
C ARG A 301 16.56 14.80 -31.79
N ASP A 302 15.57 14.52 -30.96
CA ASP A 302 14.77 15.55 -30.30
C ASP A 302 14.74 15.42 -28.77
N SER A 303 14.91 16.57 -28.10
CA SER A 303 14.56 16.73 -26.70
C SER A 303 13.17 17.34 -26.60
N ARG A 304 12.33 16.82 -25.71
CA ARG A 304 10.94 17.29 -25.55
C ARG A 304 10.65 17.72 -24.12
N TRP A 305 9.74 18.68 -23.94
CA TRP A 305 9.23 19.11 -22.64
C TRP A 305 7.72 19.34 -22.68
N GLN A 306 7.03 19.01 -21.60
CA GLN A 306 5.72 19.57 -21.27
C GLN A 306 5.94 20.65 -20.20
N ILE A 307 5.70 21.92 -20.55
CA ILE A 307 6.02 23.08 -19.72
C ILE A 307 4.72 23.71 -19.19
N THR A 308 4.60 23.80 -17.87
CA THR A 308 3.52 24.57 -17.22
C THR A 308 3.94 26.03 -17.10
N ILE A 309 3.16 26.91 -17.74
CA ILE A 309 3.27 28.37 -17.65
C ILE A 309 2.36 28.85 -16.52
N PRO A 310 2.91 29.41 -15.42
CA PRO A 310 2.14 29.71 -14.22
C PRO A 310 1.26 30.97 -14.31
N ALA A 311 1.57 31.86 -15.24
CA ALA A 311 0.89 33.14 -15.38
C ALA A 311 0.95 33.66 -16.82
N ASP A 312 -0.10 34.40 -17.21
CA ASP A 312 -0.14 35.14 -18.47
C ASP A 312 1.04 36.11 -18.55
N GLY A 313 1.69 36.20 -19.71
CA GLY A 313 2.73 37.20 -19.96
C GLY A 313 3.66 36.83 -21.10
N SER A 314 4.74 37.60 -21.23
CA SER A 314 5.77 37.39 -22.25
C SER A 314 6.84 36.45 -21.73
N TRP A 315 7.03 35.32 -22.43
CA TRP A 315 7.95 34.26 -22.06
C TRP A 315 9.04 34.08 -23.13
N THR A 316 10.25 33.81 -22.66
CA THR A 316 11.41 33.48 -23.48
C THR A 316 11.84 32.04 -23.21
N PHE A 317 12.00 31.25 -24.27
CA PHE A 317 12.61 29.92 -24.28
C PHE A 317 13.90 30.02 -25.09
N SER A 318 15.05 29.79 -24.49
CA SER A 318 16.34 30.06 -25.12
C SER A 318 17.31 28.90 -24.90
N VAL A 319 17.96 28.44 -25.97
CA VAL A 319 19.12 27.54 -25.90
C VAL A 319 20.39 28.23 -26.42
N CYS A 320 20.39 29.57 -26.43
CA CYS A 320 21.53 30.35 -26.89
C CYS A 320 22.82 29.94 -26.18
N GLY A 321 23.84 29.59 -26.98
CA GLY A 321 25.09 29.02 -26.50
C GLY A 321 25.23 27.51 -26.69
N ALA A 322 24.21 26.83 -27.25
CA ALA A 322 24.35 25.48 -27.78
C ALA A 322 25.48 25.42 -28.84
N SER A 323 26.20 24.30 -28.90
CA SER A 323 27.36 24.12 -29.76
C SER A 323 27.04 23.55 -31.15
N PHE A 324 25.76 23.35 -31.45
CA PHE A 324 25.25 22.77 -32.68
C PHE A 324 24.08 23.61 -33.21
N ASP A 325 23.74 23.39 -34.47
CA ASP A 325 22.63 24.06 -35.14
C ASP A 325 21.30 23.51 -34.60
N THR A 326 20.49 24.36 -33.96
CA THR A 326 19.29 23.92 -33.24
C THR A 326 18.01 24.51 -33.82
N VAL A 327 16.98 23.69 -33.94
CA VAL A 327 15.62 24.10 -34.27
C VAL A 327 14.71 23.86 -33.06
N MET A 328 13.84 24.80 -32.76
CA MET A 328 12.96 24.74 -31.59
C MET A 328 11.51 24.98 -32.00
N PHE A 329 10.60 24.13 -31.51
CA PHE A 329 9.17 24.20 -31.77
C PHE A 329 8.40 24.29 -30.45
N LEU A 330 7.39 25.15 -30.42
CA LEU A 330 6.47 25.32 -29.30
C LEU A 330 5.04 25.09 -29.79
N GLY A 331 4.31 24.26 -29.07
CA GLY A 331 2.94 23.91 -29.42
C GLY A 331 1.99 23.72 -28.24
N THR A 332 0.71 23.60 -28.55
CA THR A 332 -0.35 23.25 -27.58
C THR A 332 -0.56 21.74 -27.47
N THR A 333 0.04 20.96 -28.37
CA THR A 333 0.08 19.49 -28.36
C THR A 333 1.52 18.98 -28.53
N PRO A 334 1.84 17.73 -28.12
CA PRO A 334 3.16 17.14 -28.39
C PRO A 334 3.50 17.18 -29.89
N CYS A 335 4.78 17.37 -30.22
CA CYS A 335 5.29 17.42 -31.60
C CYS A 335 4.51 18.38 -32.51
N SER A 336 4.27 19.61 -32.05
CA SER A 336 3.60 20.64 -32.85
C SER A 336 4.28 22.00 -32.74
N GLU A 337 4.11 22.80 -33.79
CA GLU A 337 4.66 24.16 -33.94
C GLU A 337 3.56 25.23 -34.01
N ASP A 338 2.35 24.91 -33.51
CA ASP A 338 1.15 25.74 -33.66
C ASP A 338 1.20 27.04 -32.84
N VAL A 339 2.14 27.16 -31.91
CA VAL A 339 2.35 28.38 -31.11
C VAL A 339 3.51 29.20 -31.68
N ALA A 340 4.69 28.61 -31.81
CA ALA A 340 5.88 29.28 -32.34
C ALA A 340 6.95 28.27 -32.78
N ALA A 341 7.84 28.69 -33.66
CA ALA A 341 9.05 27.97 -34.01
C ALA A 341 10.22 28.95 -34.14
N SER A 342 11.44 28.46 -33.93
CA SER A 342 12.69 29.20 -34.11
C SER A 342 13.72 28.29 -34.76
N ASP A 343 14.45 28.87 -35.69
CA ASP A 343 15.65 28.36 -36.33
C ASP A 343 16.58 29.57 -36.48
N ASP A 344 17.81 29.50 -35.93
CA ASP A 344 18.79 30.59 -35.89
C ASP A 344 18.33 31.94 -35.28
N ALA A 345 18.18 32.00 -33.95
CA ALA A 345 17.89 33.25 -33.23
C ALA A 345 19.15 33.91 -32.63
N CYS A 346 20.16 33.11 -32.30
CA CYS A 346 21.40 33.53 -31.66
C CYS A 346 22.59 32.76 -32.22
N ASP A 347 23.09 33.24 -33.34
CA ASP A 347 24.02 32.55 -34.24
C ASP A 347 23.36 31.29 -34.82
N ILE A 348 23.77 30.10 -34.37
CA ILE A 348 23.25 28.80 -34.83
C ILE A 348 22.22 28.19 -33.86
N ALA A 349 21.92 28.89 -32.75
CA ALA A 349 21.06 28.40 -31.69
C ALA A 349 19.69 29.11 -31.71
N SER A 350 18.68 28.43 -31.19
CA SER A 350 17.28 28.87 -31.23
C SER A 350 16.80 29.57 -29.96
N GLU A 351 15.89 30.52 -30.15
CA GLU A 351 15.21 31.25 -29.08
C GLU A 351 13.80 31.66 -29.53
N ILE A 352 12.80 31.35 -28.70
CA ILE A 352 11.41 31.76 -28.89
C ILE A 352 11.05 32.82 -27.85
N GLN A 353 10.52 33.96 -28.32
CA GLN A 353 9.88 34.98 -27.47
C GLN A 353 8.41 35.09 -27.86
N VAL A 354 7.50 34.79 -26.92
CA VAL A 354 6.06 34.70 -27.21
C VAL A 354 5.22 35.07 -25.98
N ASP A 355 4.07 35.71 -26.22
CA ASP A 355 3.08 35.97 -25.17
C ASP A 355 2.20 34.73 -24.99
N LEU A 356 2.20 34.15 -23.78
CA LEU A 356 1.44 32.95 -23.43
C LEU A 356 0.42 33.25 -22.34
N THR A 357 -0.71 32.53 -22.37
CA THR A 357 -1.60 32.44 -21.22
C THR A 357 -1.13 31.33 -20.29
N ALA A 358 -1.47 31.42 -19.00
CA ALA A 358 -1.24 30.37 -18.03
C ALA A 358 -1.86 29.05 -18.53
N GLY A 359 -1.08 27.97 -18.51
CA GLY A 359 -1.48 26.72 -19.13
C GLY A 359 -0.30 25.79 -19.40
N VAL A 360 -0.57 24.70 -20.10
CA VAL A 360 0.42 23.68 -20.47
C VAL A 360 0.77 23.84 -21.95
N TYR A 361 2.06 23.80 -22.25
CA TYR A 361 2.61 23.85 -23.60
C TYR A 361 3.65 22.74 -23.78
N TYR A 362 3.96 22.41 -25.04
CA TYR A 362 4.95 21.40 -25.38
C TYR A 362 6.07 22.05 -26.17
N LEU A 363 7.31 21.86 -25.72
CA LEU A 363 8.51 22.36 -26.38
C LEU A 363 9.26 21.16 -26.97
N THR A 364 9.70 21.27 -28.21
CA THR A 364 10.60 20.32 -28.85
C THR A 364 11.87 21.08 -29.29
N LEU A 365 13.04 20.48 -29.06
CA LEU A 365 14.34 20.98 -29.49
C LEU A 365 15.06 19.89 -30.28
N GLU A 366 15.47 20.19 -31.49
CA GLU A 366 16.12 19.24 -32.39
C GLU A 366 17.37 19.88 -33.03
N GLY A 367 18.19 19.06 -33.70
CA GLY A 367 19.21 19.57 -34.63
C GLY A 367 18.60 19.98 -35.97
N PHE A 368 19.22 20.93 -36.68
CA PHE A 368 18.76 21.34 -38.02
C PHE A 368 18.83 20.20 -39.06
N SER A 369 19.79 19.28 -38.92
CA SER A 369 19.92 18.11 -39.78
C SER A 369 20.13 16.82 -39.00
N SER A 370 19.90 15.68 -39.65
CA SER A 370 19.99 14.35 -39.03
C SER A 370 21.34 13.99 -38.38
N ASP A 371 22.41 14.71 -38.77
CA ASP A 371 23.76 14.50 -38.24
C ASP A 371 24.14 15.51 -37.14
N GLU A 372 23.23 16.42 -36.79
CA GLU A 372 23.45 17.49 -35.81
C GLU A 372 22.76 17.17 -34.49
N CYS A 373 23.56 17.14 -33.43
CA CYS A 373 23.11 16.99 -32.06
C CYS A 373 24.19 17.53 -31.12
N GLY A 374 23.84 17.76 -29.86
CA GLY A 374 24.83 18.06 -28.83
C GLY A 374 24.24 18.61 -27.55
N GLY A 375 25.16 18.96 -26.64
CA GLY A 375 24.83 19.59 -25.37
C GLY A 375 24.20 20.97 -25.53
N TYR A 376 23.16 21.25 -24.75
CA TYR A 376 22.47 22.53 -24.68
C TYR A 376 22.13 22.92 -23.23
N THR A 377 21.74 24.18 -23.04
CA THR A 377 21.12 24.65 -21.81
C THR A 377 19.87 25.46 -22.15
N LEU A 378 18.70 24.90 -21.88
CA LEU A 378 17.41 25.54 -22.02
C LEU A 378 17.16 26.48 -20.83
N ALA A 379 16.99 27.76 -21.10
CA ALA A 379 16.53 28.74 -20.13
C ALA A 379 15.12 29.21 -20.50
N VAL A 380 14.17 29.02 -19.59
CA VAL A 380 12.79 29.52 -19.71
C VAL A 380 12.58 30.62 -18.67
N SER A 381 12.24 31.81 -19.13
CA SER A 381 12.07 32.98 -18.25
C SER A 381 10.90 33.86 -18.66
N GLN A 382 10.30 34.52 -17.68
CA GLN A 382 9.29 35.56 -17.92
C GLN A 382 10.00 36.92 -17.95
N LYS A 383 9.63 37.77 -18.90
CA LYS A 383 10.22 39.10 -19.07
C LYS A 383 9.64 40.15 -18.14
#